data_AF-A0A353TZV0-F1
#
_entry.id   AF-A0A353TZV0-F1
#
_cell.length_a   1.000
_cell.length_b   1.000
_cell.length_c   1.000
_cell.angle_alpha   90.00
_cell.angle_beta   90.00
_cell.angle_gamma   90.00
#
_symmetry.space_group_name_H-M   'P 1'
#
loop_
_entity.id
_entity.type
_entity.pdbx_description
1 polymer ?
#
loop_
_entity_poly.entity_id
_entity_poly.type
_entity_poly.pdbx_seq_one_letter_code
_entity_poly.pdbx_strand_id
1 'polypeptide(L)'
;LMDLVDKGKVFTIQSDELDERSKSFARDGNLKKLKLNSESGQVLSINQGELPGLTCFSINNNRVALIHGTGKIGQFSSKDLSSDILIIAGSINCNIDAIIDSSQCKTIVTASNCPRYLTNKWQQVSEQRGLSYHSVNESGAYVLKRRK
;
A
#
# COMPACT_ATOMS: atom_id res chain seq x y z
N LEU A 1 -8.06 1.83 4.20
CA LEU A 1 -8.23 2.95 3.25
C LEU A 1 -6.87 3.55 2.85
N MET A 2 -6.49 3.57 1.58
CA MET A 2 -5.22 4.13 1.09
C MET A 2 -5.46 4.90 -0.20
N ASP A 3 -5.07 6.16 -0.23
CA ASP A 3 -5.14 6.97 -1.44
C ASP A 3 -3.77 7.05 -2.12
N LEU A 4 -3.70 6.64 -3.39
CA LEU A 4 -2.55 6.84 -4.27
C LEU A 4 -2.82 8.10 -5.11
N VAL A 5 -1.93 9.09 -5.08
CA VAL A 5 -2.14 10.32 -5.87
C VAL A 5 -1.21 10.39 -7.07
N ASP A 6 -1.79 10.66 -8.24
CA ASP A 6 -1.10 10.92 -9.51
C ASP A 6 -1.73 12.11 -10.25
N LYS A 7 -0.97 13.18 -10.51
CA LYS A 7 -1.38 14.33 -11.35
C LYS A 7 -2.77 14.89 -11.01
N GLY A 8 -3.06 15.03 -9.72
CA GLY A 8 -4.37 15.47 -9.26
C GLY A 8 -5.39 14.34 -9.17
N LYS A 9 -5.21 13.17 -9.76
CA LYS A 9 -6.12 12.02 -9.61
C LYS A 9 -5.77 11.21 -8.36
N VAL A 10 -6.78 10.98 -7.51
CA VAL A 10 -6.71 10.15 -6.30
C VAL A 10 -7.24 8.74 -6.54
N PHE A 11 -6.42 7.70 -6.40
CA PHE A 11 -6.88 6.31 -6.38
C PHE A 11 -7.11 5.83 -4.96
N THR A 12 -8.36 5.65 -4.57
CA THR A 12 -8.74 5.22 -3.22
C THR A 12 -8.86 3.70 -3.13
N ILE A 13 -8.04 3.07 -2.31
CA ILE A 13 -8.23 1.73 -1.77
C ILE A 13 -9.11 1.84 -0.53
N GLN A 14 -10.31 1.27 -0.51
CA GLN A 14 -11.22 1.36 0.66
C GLN A 14 -11.22 0.09 1.52
N SER A 15 -11.84 0.20 2.68
CA SER A 15 -11.91 -0.77 3.77
C SER A 15 -13.14 -0.40 4.59
N ASP A 16 -14.06 -1.33 4.78
CA ASP A 16 -15.40 -1.03 5.31
C ASP A 16 -15.40 -0.73 6.82
N GLU A 17 -14.31 -1.02 7.53
CA GLU A 17 -14.23 -0.94 9.00
C GLU A 17 -13.69 0.39 9.55
N LEU A 18 -13.31 1.36 8.70
CA LEU A 18 -12.73 2.63 9.16
C LEU A 18 -13.81 3.69 9.43
N ASP A 19 -13.67 4.43 10.53
CA ASP A 19 -14.49 5.62 10.79
C ASP A 19 -14.15 6.77 9.82
N GLU A 20 -15.09 7.71 9.62
CA GLU A 20 -14.94 8.82 8.66
C GLU A 20 -13.72 9.72 8.93
N ARG A 21 -13.31 9.88 10.19
CA ARG A 21 -12.14 10.70 10.53
C ARG A 21 -10.86 9.99 10.09
N SER A 22 -10.76 8.69 10.33
CA SER A 22 -9.65 7.84 9.90
C SER A 22 -9.58 7.76 8.37
N LYS A 23 -10.72 7.69 7.68
CA LYS A 23 -10.78 7.78 6.22
C LYS A 23 -10.25 9.12 5.70
N SER A 24 -10.68 10.24 6.29
CA SER A 24 -10.22 11.57 5.86
C SER A 24 -8.72 11.77 6.07
N PHE A 25 -8.16 11.27 7.18
CA PHE A 25 -6.72 11.35 7.42
C PHE A 25 -5.91 10.52 6.42
N ALA A 26 -6.33 9.27 6.16
CA ALA A 26 -5.69 8.40 5.17
C ALA A 26 -5.68 9.02 3.76
N ARG A 27 -6.72 9.80 3.42
CA ARG A 27 -6.82 10.52 2.15
C ARG A 27 -6.00 11.79 2.08
N ASP A 28 -6.18 12.68 3.06
CA ASP A 28 -5.75 14.06 2.91
C ASP A 28 -4.48 14.39 3.73
N GLY A 29 -4.06 13.50 4.63
CA GLY A 29 -3.00 13.77 5.60
C GLY A 29 -1.68 14.23 4.97
N ASN A 30 -1.14 13.44 4.04
CA ASN A 30 0.12 13.77 3.39
C ASN A 30 -0.04 14.84 2.29
N LEU A 31 -1.20 14.88 1.63
CA LEU A 31 -1.49 15.87 0.58
C LEU A 31 -1.49 17.28 1.14
N LYS A 32 -2.11 17.48 2.32
CA LYS A 32 -2.10 18.75 3.05
C LYS A 32 -0.67 19.18 3.41
N LYS A 33 0.17 18.25 3.89
CA LYS A 33 1.58 18.52 4.19
C LYS A 33 2.36 18.97 2.95
N LEU A 34 2.08 18.35 1.80
CA LEU A 34 2.74 18.63 0.53
C LEU A 34 2.11 19.78 -0.27
N LYS A 35 1.05 20.42 0.25
CA LYS A 35 0.27 21.48 -0.43
C LYS A 35 -0.22 21.06 -1.83
N LEU A 36 -0.61 19.80 -1.98
CA LEU A 36 -1.15 19.25 -3.22
C LEU A 36 -2.67 19.32 -3.18
N ASN A 37 -3.29 19.78 -4.27
CA ASN A 37 -4.75 19.68 -4.46
C ASN A 37 -5.10 18.29 -5.00
N SER A 38 -6.08 17.63 -4.38
CA SER A 38 -6.67 16.39 -4.89
C SER A 38 -7.89 16.70 -5.76
N GLU A 39 -7.86 16.29 -7.02
CA GLU A 39 -9.07 16.01 -7.80
C GLU A 39 -9.45 14.52 -7.60
N SER A 40 -10.74 14.20 -7.71
CA SER A 40 -11.21 12.81 -7.61
C SER A 40 -10.54 11.94 -8.66
N GLY A 41 -9.88 10.84 -8.28
CA GLY A 41 -9.32 9.86 -9.22
C GLY A 41 -10.01 8.49 -9.12
N GLN A 42 -9.37 7.49 -9.71
CA GLN A 42 -9.91 6.13 -9.85
C GLN A 42 -9.85 5.35 -8.54
N VAL A 43 -10.98 5.19 -7.87
CA VAL A 43 -11.12 4.33 -6.68
C VAL A 43 -10.88 2.86 -7.05
N LEU A 44 -9.96 2.20 -6.35
CA LEU A 44 -9.71 0.76 -6.43
C LEU A 44 -10.21 0.12 -5.12
N SER A 45 -11.51 -0.16 -5.04
CA SER A 45 -12.10 -0.77 -3.85
C SER A 45 -11.52 -2.16 -3.60
N ILE A 46 -11.06 -2.42 -2.38
CA ILE A 46 -10.67 -3.76 -1.94
C ILE A 46 -11.64 -4.17 -0.85
N ASN A 47 -12.34 -5.28 -1.03
CA ASN A 47 -13.24 -5.81 -0.01
C ASN A 47 -12.43 -6.34 1.17
N GLN A 48 -12.75 -5.88 2.38
CA GLN A 48 -12.20 -6.44 3.60
C GLN A 48 -13.09 -7.53 4.13
N GLY A 49 -12.57 -8.75 4.14
CA GLY A 49 -13.31 -9.96 4.48
C GLY A 49 -12.94 -11.12 3.57
N GLU A 50 -12.24 -10.85 2.47
CA GLU A 50 -11.77 -11.87 1.56
C GLU A 50 -10.49 -12.56 2.06
N LEU A 51 -10.33 -13.80 1.61
CA LEU A 51 -9.08 -14.56 1.71
C LEU A 51 -7.93 -13.71 1.16
N PRO A 52 -6.70 -13.96 1.61
CA PRO A 52 -5.59 -13.16 1.15
C PRO A 52 -5.44 -13.19 -0.38
N GLY A 53 -5.40 -12.02 -0.99
CA GLY A 53 -5.37 -11.83 -2.44
C GLY A 53 -4.14 -11.06 -2.91
N LEU A 54 -3.81 -11.24 -4.18
CA LEU A 54 -2.80 -10.47 -4.90
C LEU A 54 -3.44 -9.81 -6.12
N THR A 55 -3.35 -8.49 -6.20
CA THR A 55 -3.77 -7.71 -7.36
C THR A 55 -2.57 -6.95 -7.90
N CYS A 56 -2.22 -7.18 -9.16
CA CYS A 56 -1.13 -6.46 -9.82
C CYS A 56 -1.69 -5.50 -10.86
N PHE A 57 -1.24 -4.25 -10.84
CA PHE A 57 -1.64 -3.22 -11.80
C PHE A 57 -0.48 -2.24 -12.05
N SER A 58 -0.66 -1.30 -12.97
CA SER A 58 0.36 -0.30 -13.27
C SER A 58 -0.19 1.11 -13.15
N ILE A 59 0.55 2.00 -12.48
CA ILE A 59 0.25 3.43 -12.41
C ILE A 59 1.51 4.20 -12.81
N ASN A 60 1.42 5.09 -13.80
CA ASN A 60 2.56 5.89 -14.26
C ASN A 60 3.82 5.09 -14.62
N ASN A 61 3.66 3.95 -15.30
CA ASN A 61 4.75 3.03 -15.61
C ASN A 61 5.45 2.42 -14.38
N ASN A 62 4.90 2.61 -13.18
CA ASN A 62 5.29 1.85 -12.00
C ASN A 62 4.38 0.62 -11.89
N ARG A 63 4.99 -0.55 -11.75
CA ARG A 63 4.29 -1.79 -11.44
C ARG A 63 3.95 -1.80 -9.96
N VAL A 64 2.70 -2.03 -9.63
CA VAL A 64 2.20 -2.07 -8.26
C VAL A 64 1.68 -3.47 -7.99
N ALA A 65 2.18 -4.09 -6.93
CA ALA A 65 1.61 -5.31 -6.36
C ALA A 65 0.87 -4.95 -5.08
N LEU A 66 -0.39 -5.35 -4.98
CA LEU A 66 -1.26 -5.12 -3.85
C LEU A 66 -1.59 -6.45 -3.21
N ILE A 67 -1.07 -6.67 -2.01
CA ILE A 67 -1.38 -7.82 -1.17
C ILE A 67 -2.45 -7.39 -0.17
N HIS A 68 -3.60 -8.05 -0.20
CA HIS A 68 -4.76 -7.65 0.59
C HIS A 68 -5.52 -8.83 1.23
N GLY A 69 -6.49 -8.52 2.09
CA GLY A 69 -7.29 -9.53 2.81
C GLY A 69 -6.75 -9.85 4.21
N THR A 70 -7.21 -10.97 4.75
CA THR A 70 -6.82 -11.43 6.10
C THR A 70 -6.43 -12.90 6.11
N GLY A 71 -5.40 -13.25 6.90
CA GLY A 71 -4.97 -14.63 7.07
C GLY A 71 -3.50 -14.86 6.72
N LYS A 72 -3.15 -16.12 6.46
CA LYS A 72 -1.77 -16.51 6.15
C LYS A 72 -1.62 -16.65 4.64
N ILE A 73 -0.62 -15.96 4.10
CA ILE A 73 -0.21 -16.10 2.70
C ILE A 73 0.94 -17.11 2.61
N GLY A 74 0.84 -18.04 1.66
CA GLY A 74 1.93 -18.91 1.25
C GLY A 74 3.01 -18.15 0.45
N GLN A 75 3.94 -18.86 -0.17
CA GLN A 75 4.84 -18.21 -1.14
C GLN A 75 4.04 -17.83 -2.38
N PHE A 76 4.04 -16.56 -2.75
CA PHE A 76 3.67 -16.16 -4.11
C PHE A 76 4.81 -16.52 -5.07
N SER A 77 4.49 -16.89 -6.30
CA SER A 77 5.53 -17.08 -7.31
C SER A 77 6.19 -15.74 -7.63
N SER A 78 7.50 -15.72 -7.80
CA SER A 78 8.26 -14.50 -8.12
C SER A 78 7.86 -13.86 -9.45
N LYS A 79 7.30 -14.64 -10.38
CA LYS A 79 6.79 -14.12 -11.65
C LYS A 79 5.54 -13.26 -11.48
N ASP A 80 4.73 -13.54 -10.47
CA ASP A 80 3.44 -12.86 -10.27
C ASP A 80 3.60 -11.54 -9.49
N LEU A 81 4.70 -11.38 -8.74
CA LEU A 81 4.86 -10.30 -7.77
C LEU A 81 5.85 -9.19 -8.16
N SER A 82 6.53 -9.33 -9.30
CA SER A 82 7.50 -8.34 -9.79
C SER A 82 6.89 -6.94 -9.89
N SER A 83 7.29 -6.06 -8.99
CA SER A 83 6.69 -4.73 -8.81
C SER A 83 7.73 -3.70 -8.42
N ASP A 84 7.51 -2.44 -8.79
CA ASP A 84 8.31 -1.32 -8.26
C ASP A 84 7.87 -0.98 -6.83
N ILE A 85 6.57 -1.16 -6.56
CA ILE A 85 5.88 -0.79 -5.32
C ILE A 85 5.04 -1.94 -4.82
N LEU A 86 5.25 -2.30 -3.56
CA LEU A 86 4.45 -3.29 -2.85
C LEU A 86 3.53 -2.61 -1.84
N ILE A 87 2.23 -2.85 -1.95
CA ILE A 87 1.21 -2.33 -1.04
C ILE A 87 0.68 -3.48 -0.19
N ILE A 88 0.69 -3.30 1.13
CA ILE A 88 0.15 -4.26 2.11
C ILE A 88 -1.11 -3.68 2.73
N ALA A 89 -2.25 -4.28 2.41
CA ALA A 89 -3.57 -3.84 2.84
C ALA A 89 -4.33 -4.94 3.57
N GLY A 90 -4.03 -5.14 4.86
CA GLY A 90 -4.81 -6.01 5.74
C GLY A 90 -3.96 -6.69 6.80
N SER A 91 -4.56 -7.64 7.51
CA SER A 91 -3.89 -8.46 8.53
C SER A 91 -3.35 -9.74 7.91
N ILE A 92 -2.19 -9.61 7.25
CA ILE A 92 -1.60 -10.68 6.44
C ILE A 92 -0.34 -11.19 7.11
N ASN A 93 -0.38 -12.44 7.54
CA ASN A 93 0.78 -13.13 8.08
C ASN A 93 1.55 -13.81 6.94
N CYS A 94 2.78 -13.37 6.69
CA CYS A 94 3.63 -13.85 5.60
C CYS A 94 5.11 -13.83 6.00
N ASN A 95 5.94 -14.52 5.24
CA ASN A 95 7.39 -14.36 5.32
C ASN A 95 7.79 -13.09 4.54
N ILE A 96 7.97 -11.98 5.26
CA ILE A 96 8.26 -10.66 4.69
C ILE A 96 9.48 -10.70 3.76
N ASP A 97 10.56 -11.35 4.18
CA ASP A 97 11.79 -11.47 3.38
C ASP A 97 11.54 -12.16 2.05
N ALA A 98 10.83 -13.30 2.07
CA ALA A 98 10.50 -14.03 0.85
C ALA A 98 9.60 -13.22 -0.10
N ILE A 99 8.69 -12.40 0.44
CA ILE A 99 7.84 -11.52 -0.36
C ILE A 99 8.67 -10.42 -1.02
N ILE A 100 9.58 -9.79 -0.28
CA ILE A 100 10.48 -8.75 -0.80
C ILE A 100 11.38 -9.31 -1.89
N ASP A 101 11.97 -10.49 -1.67
CA ASP A 101 12.86 -11.15 -2.63
C ASP A 101 12.10 -11.51 -3.92
N SER A 102 10.84 -11.94 -3.78
CA SER A 102 9.97 -12.29 -4.91
C SER A 102 9.46 -11.06 -5.66
N SER A 103 9.16 -9.96 -4.94
CA SER A 103 8.62 -8.74 -5.54
C SER A 103 9.69 -7.91 -6.26
N GLN A 104 10.93 -7.98 -5.77
CA GLN A 104 12.02 -7.08 -6.16
C GLN A 104 11.65 -5.59 -6.02
N CYS A 105 10.70 -5.28 -5.13
CA CYS A 105 10.21 -3.93 -4.94
C CYS A 105 11.26 -3.01 -4.34
N LYS A 106 11.19 -1.73 -4.67
CA LYS A 106 12.03 -0.68 -4.07
C LYS A 106 11.30 0.12 -3.00
N THR A 107 9.97 0.08 -3.05
CA THR A 107 9.10 0.80 -2.13
C THR A 107 8.06 -0.13 -1.54
N ILE A 108 7.88 -0.06 -0.23
CA ILE A 108 6.83 -0.75 0.51
C ILE A 108 5.89 0.29 1.10
N VAL A 109 4.58 0.04 0.99
CA VAL A 109 3.54 0.89 1.54
C VAL A 109 2.57 0.06 2.36
N THR A 110 2.32 0.45 3.61
CA THR A 110 1.27 -0.17 4.43
C THR A 110 0.02 0.72 4.42
N ALA A 111 -1.12 0.14 4.05
CA ALA A 111 -2.40 0.83 4.05
C ALA A 111 -2.94 1.00 5.48
N SER A 112 -3.95 1.86 5.66
CA SER A 112 -4.46 2.17 7.03
C SER A 112 -5.10 1.00 7.76
N ASN A 113 -5.48 -0.04 7.03
CA ASN A 113 -6.01 -1.27 7.58
C ASN A 113 -4.94 -2.33 7.89
N CYS A 114 -3.65 -2.00 7.73
CA CYS A 114 -2.57 -2.86 8.19
C CYS A 114 -2.44 -2.72 9.72
N PRO A 115 -2.55 -3.81 10.50
CA PRO A 115 -2.37 -3.78 11.95
C PRO A 115 -1.01 -3.19 12.35
N ARG A 116 -0.98 -2.38 13.42
CA ARG A 116 0.24 -1.69 13.89
C ARG A 116 1.44 -2.62 14.09
N TYR A 117 1.22 -3.83 14.61
CA TYR A 117 2.31 -4.79 14.81
C TYR A 117 2.92 -5.28 13.49
N LEU A 118 2.13 -5.39 12.41
CA LEU A 118 2.63 -5.70 11.06
C LEU A 118 3.29 -4.49 10.44
N THR A 119 2.71 -3.30 10.58
CA THR A 119 3.32 -2.04 10.14
C THR A 119 4.74 -1.89 10.69
N ASN A 120 4.95 -2.13 11.99
CA ASN A 120 6.26 -2.06 12.62
C ASN A 120 7.24 -3.10 12.05
N LYS A 121 6.78 -4.34 11.80
CA LYS A 121 7.61 -5.39 11.20
C LYS A 121 8.04 -5.03 9.78
N TRP A 122 7.11 -4.58 8.95
CA TRP A 122 7.39 -4.14 7.58
C TRP A 122 8.36 -2.96 7.55
N GLN A 123 8.18 -1.99 8.45
CA GLN A 123 9.10 -0.86 8.58
C GLN A 123 10.52 -1.34 8.92
N GLN A 124 10.66 -2.15 9.97
CA GLN A 124 11.97 -2.63 10.44
C GLN A 124 12.72 -3.39 9.33
N VAL A 125 12.05 -4.29 8.62
CA VAL A 125 12.68 -5.05 7.52
C VAL A 125 13.01 -4.14 6.34
N SER A 126 12.15 -3.15 6.03
CA SER A 126 12.42 -2.18 4.96
C SER A 126 13.68 -1.37 5.26
N GLU A 127 13.83 -0.88 6.50
CA GLU A 127 15.01 -0.15 6.96
C GLU A 127 16.28 -1.00 6.87
N GLN A 128 16.22 -2.25 7.34
CA GLN A 128 17.35 -3.19 7.27
C GLN A 128 17.80 -3.48 5.83
N ARG A 129 16.87 -3.51 4.88
CA ARG A 129 17.14 -3.78 3.45
C ARG A 129 17.37 -2.52 2.62
N GLY A 130 17.36 -1.33 3.23
CA GLY A 130 17.55 -0.06 2.51
C GLY A 130 16.42 0.27 1.52
N LEU A 131 15.20 -0.21 1.79
CA LEU A 131 14.02 0.04 0.98
C LEU A 131 13.28 1.30 1.42
N SER A 132 12.60 1.97 0.49
CA SER A 132 11.71 3.07 0.86
C SER A 132 10.45 2.52 1.53
N TYR A 133 10.05 3.14 2.64
CA TYR A 133 8.86 2.72 3.40
C TYR A 133 7.89 3.89 3.61
N HIS A 134 6.59 3.61 3.51
CA HIS A 134 5.53 4.55 3.83
C HIS A 134 4.39 3.88 4.59
N SER A 135 3.95 4.51 5.68
CA SER A 135 2.77 4.08 6.44
C SER A 135 1.63 5.08 6.26
N VAL A 136 0.50 4.61 5.72
CA VAL A 136 -0.69 5.45 5.56
C VAL A 136 -1.30 5.81 6.91
N ASN A 137 -1.20 4.92 7.90
CA ASN A 137 -1.67 5.20 9.26
C ASN A 137 -0.89 6.32 9.95
N GLU A 138 0.38 6.50 9.62
CA GLU A 138 1.23 7.50 10.28
C GLU A 138 1.33 8.80 9.48
N SER A 139 1.39 8.68 8.15
CA SER A 139 1.70 9.79 7.26
C SER A 139 0.53 10.25 6.40
N GLY A 140 -0.57 9.50 6.34
CA GLY A 140 -1.67 9.71 5.41
C GLY A 140 -1.32 9.21 4.00
N ALA A 141 -1.96 9.76 2.96
CA ALA A 141 -1.84 9.27 1.59
C ALA A 141 -0.40 9.06 1.11
N TYR A 142 -0.19 7.99 0.34
CA TYR A 142 1.08 7.78 -0.35
C TYR A 142 1.07 8.54 -1.67
N VAL A 143 2.08 9.37 -1.87
CA VAL A 143 2.23 10.15 -3.10
C VAL A 143 3.25 9.48 -4.00
N LEU A 144 2.79 8.97 -5.13
CA LEU A 144 3.62 8.27 -6.10
C LEU A 144 4.56 9.27 -6.81
N LYS A 145 5.87 8.99 -6.79
CA LYS A 145 6.83 9.75 -7.60
C LYS A 145 6.86 9.20 -9.03
N ARG A 146 6.86 10.10 -10.02
CA ARG A 146 7.02 9.72 -11.43
C ARG A 146 8.41 9.10 -11.67
N ARG A 147 8.43 8.00 -12.41
CA ARG A 147 9.66 7.49 -13.03
C ARG A 147 10.02 8.46 -14.18
N LYS A 148 11.24 9.02 -14.14
CA LYS A 148 11.76 9.86 -15.22
C LYS A 148 12.03 9.01 -16.47
#